data_AF-A0A8S9PGA3-F1
#
_entry.id   AF-A0A8S9PGA3-F1
#
_cell.length_a   1.000
_cell.length_b   1.000
_cell.length_c   1.000
_cell.angle_alpha   90.00
_cell.angle_beta   90.00
_cell.angle_gamma   90.00
#
_symmetry.space_group_name_H-M   'P 1'
#
loop_
_entity.id
_entity.type
_entity.pdbx_description
1 polymer ?
#
loop_
_entity_poly.entity_id
_entity_poly.type
_entity_poly.pdbx_seq_one_letter_code
_entity_poly.pdbx_strand_id
1 'polypeptide(L)' 'MVAQTTTYNIWIERNNRLHAQEFRTPAVLFKIVDRSIKDAILGRRKLKKFQLLMQLWIRYE' A
#
# COMPACT_ATOMS: atom_id res chain seq x y z
N MET A 1 -5.54 6.39 -6.14
CA MET A 1 -4.61 6.08 -5.03
C MET A 1 -4.38 4.59 -4.88
N VAL A 2 -5.37 3.77 -4.48
CA VAL A 2 -5.18 2.32 -4.25
C VAL A 2 -4.53 1.61 -5.44
N ALA A 3 -5.14 1.69 -6.63
CA ALA A 3 -4.59 1.06 -7.85
C ALA A 3 -3.16 1.54 -8.16
N GLN A 4 -2.89 2.84 -8.02
CA GLN A 4 -1.56 3.40 -8.25
C GLN A 4 -0.54 2.86 -7.23
N THR A 5 -0.88 2.83 -5.95
CA THR A 5 -0.03 2.29 -4.88
C THR A 5 0.26 0.81 -5.09
N THR A 6 -0.75 0.01 -5.49
CA THR A 6 -0.58 -1.40 -5.80
C THR A 6 0.34 -1.61 -7.01
N THR A 7 0.05 -0.95 -8.14
CA THR A 7 0.86 -1.06 -9.36
C THR A 7 2.31 -0.62 -9.12
N TYR A 8 2.51 0.46 -8.38
CA TYR A 8 3.85 0.97 -8.05
C TYR A 8 4.66 -0.02 -7.20
N ASN A 9 4.05 -0.60 -6.15
CA ASN A 9 4.73 -1.59 -5.30
C ASN A 9 5.06 -2.89 -6.05
N ILE A 10 4.18 -3.35 -6.94
CA ILE A 10 4.44 -4.51 -7.80
C ILE A 10 5.60 -4.23 -8.75
N TRP A 11 5.62 -3.04 -9.36
CA TRP A 11 6.71 -2.62 -10.24
C TRP A 11 8.05 -2.52 -9.49
N ILE A 12 8.05 -1.99 -8.26
CA ILE A 12 9.25 -1.98 -7.39
C ILE A 12 9.73 -3.40 -7.11
N GLU A 13 8.86 -4.30 -6.66
CA GLU A 13 9.23 -5.69 -6.35
C GLU A 13 9.83 -6.37 -7.58
N ARG A 14 9.21 -6.20 -8.76
CA ARG A 14 9.73 -6.73 -10.02
C ARG A 14 11.13 -6.21 -10.34
N ASN A 15 11.38 -4.92 -10.11
CA ASN A 15 12.69 -4.33 -10.35
C ASN A 15 13.74 -4.76 -9.33
N ASN A 16 13.36 -4.90 -8.05
CA ASN A 16 14.25 -5.39 -7.01
C ASN A 16 14.66 -6.85 -7.26
N ARG A 17 13.75 -7.69 -7.75
CA ARG A 17 14.08 -9.05 -8.18
C ARG A 17 15.10 -9.06 -9.33
N LEU A 18 14.93 -8.15 -10.28
CA LEU A 18 15.81 -8.06 -11.45
C LEU A 18 17.21 -7.55 -11.07
N HIS A 19 17.30 -6.49 -10.25
CA HIS A 19 18.55 -5.76 -10.03
C HIS A 19 19.24 -6.07 -8.69
N ALA A 20 18.47 -6.40 -7.65
CA ALA A 20 18.99 -6.65 -6.29
C ALA A 20 18.93 -8.13 -5.90
N GLN A 21 18.34 -9.00 -6.74
CA GLN A 21 18.09 -10.41 -6.41
C GLN A 21 17.34 -10.60 -5.07
N GLU A 22 16.57 -9.58 -4.67
CA GLU A 22 15.72 -9.65 -3.48
C GLU A 22 14.35 -10.17 -3.86
N PHE A 23 13.87 -11.18 -3.12
CA PHE A 23 12.57 -11.79 -3.35
C PHE A 23 11.76 -11.74 -2.07
N ARG A 24 10.65 -10.99 -2.11
CA ARG A 24 9.67 -11.01 -1.02
C ARG A 24 8.61 -12.04 -1.33
N THR A 25 8.13 -12.71 -0.29
CA THR A 25 6.96 -13.56 -0.43
C THR A 25 5.74 -12.70 -0.76
N PRO A 26 4.75 -13.24 -1.51
CA PRO A 26 3.52 -12.51 -1.80
C PRO A 26 2.84 -11.96 -0.53
N ALA A 27 2.85 -12.72 0.57
CA ALA A 27 2.28 -12.30 1.84
C ALA A 27 2.95 -11.02 2.41
N VAL A 28 4.28 -10.93 2.31
CA VAL A 28 5.02 -9.72 2.72
C VAL A 28 4.69 -8.55 1.79
N LEU A 29 4.61 -8.79 0.48
CA LEU A 29 4.24 -7.75 -0.49
C LEU A 29 2.83 -7.20 -0.22
N PHE A 30 1.86 -8.08 0.07
CA PHE A 30 0.50 -7.67 0.44
C PHE A 30 0.51 -6.78 1.70
N LYS A 31 1.27 -7.14 2.73
CA LYS A 31 1.42 -6.30 3.94
C LYS A 31 2.03 -4.94 3.63
N ILE A 32 3.02 -4.87 2.75
CA ILE A 32 3.66 -3.61 2.34
C ILE A 32 2.65 -2.72 1.60
N VAL A 33 1.88 -3.29 0.68
CA VAL A 33 0.85 -2.56 -0.08
C VAL A 33 -0.24 -2.06 0.86
N ASP A 34 -0.77 -2.91 1.73
CA ASP A 34 -1.81 -2.54 2.71
C ASP A 34 -1.34 -1.41 3.62
N ARG A 35 -0.14 -1.55 4.20
CA ARG A 35 0.46 -0.51 5.05
C ARG A 35 0.65 0.80 4.28
N SER A 36 1.15 0.75 3.06
CA SER A 36 1.34 1.94 2.22
C SER A 36 0.02 2.67 1.94
N ILE A 37 -1.08 1.92 1.75
CA ILE A 37 -2.41 2.50 1.56
C ILE A 37 -2.91 3.12 2.86
N LYS A 38 -2.78 2.43 3.99
CA LYS A 38 -3.15 2.95 5.32
C LYS A 38 -2.38 4.22 5.67
N ASP A 39 -1.06 4.23 5.49
CA ASP A 39 -0.22 5.41 5.74
C ASP A 39 -0.64 6.60 4.89
N ALA A 40 -0.96 6.37 3.60
CA ALA A 40 -1.44 7.41 2.70
C ALA A 40 -2.83 7.95 3.09
N ILE A 41 -3.72 7.10 3.64
CA ILE A 41 -5.02 7.51 4.17
C ILE A 41 -4.84 8.32 5.47
N LEU A 42 -4.07 7.79 6.42
CA LEU A 42 -3.82 8.38 7.73
C LEU A 42 -3.13 9.75 7.62
N GLY A 43 -2.15 9.88 6.73
CA GLY A 43 -1.48 11.16 6.45
C GLY A 43 -2.43 12.24 5.93
N ARG A 44 -3.57 11.85 5.36
CA ARG A 44 -4.60 12.75 4.80
C ARG A 44 -5.91 12.74 5.57
N ARG A 45 -5.93 12.19 6.79
CA ARG A 45 -7.14 12.00 7.62
C ARG A 45 -7.99 13.26 7.85
N LYS A 46 -7.36 14.44 7.83
CA LYS A 46 -8.05 15.74 8.04
C LYS A 46 -8.89 16.17 6.83
N LEU A 47 -8.67 15.56 5.66
CA LEU A 47 -9.44 15.85 4.45
C LEU A 47 -10.75 15.04 4.46
N LYS A 48 -11.89 15.71 4.27
CA LYS A 48 -13.22 15.06 4.28
C LYS A 48 -13.30 13.82 3.37
N LYS A 49 -12.67 13.87 2.19
CA LYS A 49 -12.63 12.74 1.23
C LYS A 49 -11.97 11.48 1.80
N PHE A 50 -11.08 11.62 2.79
CA PHE A 50 -10.35 10.51 3.40
C PHE A 50 -11.03 9.95 4.65
N GLN A 51 -12.04 10.64 5.21
CA GLN A 51 -12.80 10.10 6.34
C GLN A 51 -13.60 8.85 5.95
N LEU A 52 -14.23 8.85 4.77
CA LEU A 52 -14.88 7.66 4.23
C LEU A 52 -13.88 6.53 3.97
N LEU A 53 -12.70 6.85 3.43
CA LEU A 53 -11.65 5.87 3.18
C LEU A 53 -11.12 5.24 4.47
N MET A 54 -10.99 6.01 5.55
CA MET A 54 -10.65 5.47 6.88
C MET A 54 -11.71 4.47 7.37
N GLN A 55 -12.99 4.79 7.21
CA GLN A 55 -14.09 3.90 7.61
C GLN A 55 -14.16 2.61 6.78
N LEU A 56 -13.62 2.59 5.57
CA LEU A 56 -13.58 1.38 4.75
C LEU A 56 -12.33 0.54 5.02
N TRP A 57 -11.18 1.19 5.24
CA TRP A 57 -9.88 0.51 5.23
C TRP A 57 -9.28 0.25 6.62
N ILE A 58 -9.69 1.01 7.64
CA ILE A 58 -9.13 0.96 9.01
C ILE A 58 -10.18 0.44 10.02
N ARG A 59 -11.38 0.07 9.56
CA ARG A 59 -12.51 -0.32 10.41
C ARG A 59 -12.28 -1.56 11.29
N TYR A 60 -11.40 -2.46 10.87
CA TYR A 60 -11.21 -3.78 11.49
C TYR A 60 -9.79 -4.01 12.01
N GLU A 61 -9.03 -2.94 12.27
CA GLU A 61 -7.78 -3.06 13.05
C GLU A 61 -8.07 -3.19 14.55
#